data_AF-N9R4E3-F1
#
_entry.id   AF-N9R4E3-F1
#
_cell.length_a   1.000
_cell.length_b   1.000
_cell.length_c   1.000
_cell.angle_alpha   90.00
_cell.angle_beta   90.00
_cell.angle_gamma   90.00
#
_symmetry.space_group_name_H-M   'P 1'
#
loop_
_entity.id
_entity.type
_entity.pdbx_description
1 polymer ?
#
loop_
_entity_poly.entity_id
_entity_poly.type
_entity_poly.pdbx_seq_one_letter_code
_entity_poly.pdbx_strand_id
1 'polypeptide(L)'
;MKKLLISSLLLVSGYSAAHEPYVAPIAYQTEQTQVAIISGYAEEALNSEYALKDAKFEITLPNNTKTTIQANTKLDSATVFDLKLPEAGTYLVQTKASYPLKYVQDQKQWKMFFDMPADKAPAKAERDFVIPADLNSKNIKPVEITREWTLLTYVSKEKHTPVQASTAPIQVEFFTHPNELKANQAVKIKVSKANKALANAEVVIRAKGATDKQGISLKTAADGSAELLFPKAAEYLIEVSETVDMKQKPGNQFYSIISVAVH
;
A
#
# COMPACT_ATOMS: atom_id res chain seq x y z
N MET A 1 22.57 -29.07 -39.91
CA MET A 1 22.91 -28.81 -38.49
C MET A 1 22.11 -27.59 -38.04
N LYS A 2 21.01 -27.80 -37.29
CA LYS A 2 20.10 -26.73 -36.83
C LYS A 2 20.76 -26.00 -35.65
N LYS A 3 21.05 -24.72 -35.81
CA LYS A 3 21.48 -23.84 -34.71
C LYS A 3 20.22 -23.34 -34.00
N LEU A 4 19.98 -23.84 -32.79
CA LEU A 4 18.94 -23.34 -31.89
C LEU A 4 19.37 -21.97 -31.34
N LEU A 5 18.64 -20.93 -31.70
CA LEU A 5 18.65 -19.63 -31.02
C LEU A 5 17.93 -19.80 -29.68
N ILE A 6 18.69 -19.83 -28.59
CA ILE A 6 18.14 -19.75 -27.23
C ILE A 6 17.87 -18.28 -26.94
N SER A 7 16.58 -17.96 -26.84
CA SER A 7 16.05 -16.66 -26.41
C SER A 7 16.55 -16.32 -25.01
N SER A 8 17.21 -15.18 -24.87
CA SER A 8 17.59 -14.58 -23.59
C SER A 8 16.34 -14.12 -22.85
N LEU A 9 15.86 -14.91 -21.89
CA LEU A 9 14.98 -14.42 -20.82
C LEU A 9 15.83 -13.54 -19.91
N LEU A 10 15.63 -12.22 -20.01
CA LEU A 10 16.02 -11.27 -18.98
C LEU A 10 15.22 -11.60 -17.71
N LEU A 11 15.87 -12.30 -16.79
CA LEU A 11 15.41 -12.45 -15.41
C LEU A 11 15.49 -11.08 -14.74
N VAL A 12 14.34 -10.44 -14.55
CA VAL A 12 14.19 -9.26 -13.70
C VAL A 12 14.17 -9.73 -12.26
N SER A 13 15.34 -9.76 -11.63
CA SER A 13 15.56 -9.77 -10.16
C SER A 13 15.02 -8.46 -9.58
N GLY A 14 14.48 -8.32 -8.37
CA GLY A 14 14.25 -9.22 -7.25
C GLY A 14 13.63 -8.37 -6.14
N TYR A 15 12.33 -8.07 -6.23
CA TYR A 15 11.63 -7.31 -5.19
C TYR A 15 11.66 -8.11 -3.89
N SER A 16 12.27 -7.52 -2.86
CA SER A 16 12.14 -7.97 -1.47
C SER A 16 10.65 -8.02 -1.13
N ALA A 17 10.08 -9.23 -1.04
CA ALA A 17 8.73 -9.45 -0.54
C ALA A 17 8.69 -8.97 0.92
N ALA A 18 8.26 -7.73 1.12
CA ALA A 18 7.97 -7.20 2.43
C ALA A 18 6.46 -7.31 2.61
N HIS A 19 6.01 -8.04 3.63
CA HIS A 19 4.58 -8.10 3.93
C HIS A 19 4.03 -6.68 4.07
N GLU A 20 3.07 -6.34 3.21
CA GLU A 20 2.50 -5.01 3.15
C GLU A 20 1.23 -4.93 3.99
N PRO A 21 1.05 -3.87 4.79
CA PRO A 21 -0.14 -3.73 5.60
C PRO A 21 -1.37 -3.34 4.74
N TYR A 22 -2.55 -3.82 5.10
CA TYR A 22 -3.82 -3.39 4.49
C TYR A 22 -4.95 -3.32 5.52
N VAL A 23 -6.07 -2.69 5.12
CA VAL A 23 -7.36 -2.76 5.81
C VAL A 23 -8.49 -2.91 4.78
N ALA A 24 -9.39 -3.86 4.97
CA ALA A 24 -10.51 -4.11 4.05
C ALA A 24 -11.75 -4.63 4.80
N PRO A 25 -12.97 -4.28 4.35
CA PRO A 25 -14.18 -4.91 4.83
C PRO A 25 -14.38 -6.27 4.14
N ILE A 26 -15.20 -7.13 4.76
CA ILE A 26 -15.70 -8.34 4.07
C ILE A 26 -16.79 -8.01 3.03
N ALA A 27 -17.36 -6.80 3.08
CA ALA A 27 -18.35 -6.29 2.14
C ALA A 27 -18.21 -4.76 2.00
N TYR A 28 -17.94 -4.28 0.79
CA TYR A 28 -17.80 -2.86 0.48
C TYR A 28 -19.16 -2.15 0.38
N GLN A 29 -20.22 -2.90 0.08
CA GLN A 29 -21.60 -2.45 0.08
C GLN A 29 -22.47 -3.43 0.85
N THR A 30 -23.37 -2.94 1.69
CA THR A 30 -24.21 -3.78 2.56
C THR A 30 -25.53 -3.10 2.93
N GLU A 31 -26.53 -3.89 3.30
CA GLU A 31 -27.76 -3.42 3.97
C GLU A 31 -27.74 -3.75 5.47
N GLN A 32 -26.70 -4.46 5.92
CA GLN A 32 -26.59 -4.90 7.30
C GLN A 32 -26.25 -3.75 8.25
N THR A 33 -26.52 -3.96 9.54
CA THR A 33 -26.23 -2.99 10.61
C THR A 33 -24.75 -2.95 11.00
N GLN A 34 -23.95 -3.87 10.48
CA GLN A 34 -22.52 -3.96 10.71
C GLN A 34 -21.80 -4.69 9.57
N VAL A 35 -20.48 -4.50 9.48
CA VAL A 35 -19.60 -5.28 8.63
C VAL A 35 -18.30 -5.59 9.37
N ALA A 36 -17.74 -6.78 9.16
CA ALA A 36 -16.41 -7.09 9.69
C ALA A 36 -15.33 -6.37 8.88
N ILE A 37 -14.37 -5.77 9.57
CA ILE A 37 -13.15 -5.19 9.02
C ILE A 37 -11.97 -6.08 9.37
N ILE A 38 -11.13 -6.37 8.38
CA ILE A 38 -9.92 -7.17 8.50
C ILE A 38 -8.73 -6.28 8.17
N SER A 39 -7.68 -6.35 9.00
CA SER A 39 -6.39 -5.75 8.69
C SER A 39 -5.23 -6.65 9.07
N GLY A 40 -4.13 -6.53 8.34
CA GLY A 40 -2.92 -7.28 8.60
C GLY A 40 -1.84 -6.98 7.58
N TYR A 41 -0.72 -7.67 7.72
CA TYR A 41 0.38 -7.70 6.77
C TYR A 41 0.25 -8.92 5.88
N ALA A 42 0.52 -8.77 4.58
CA ALA A 42 0.38 -9.83 3.58
C ALA A 42 1.43 -9.72 2.46
N GLU A 43 1.90 -10.84 1.91
CA GLU A 43 2.67 -10.85 0.66
C GLU A 43 1.76 -10.78 -0.58
N GLU A 44 0.61 -11.45 -0.49
CA GLU A 44 -0.43 -11.39 -1.51
C GLU A 44 -1.48 -10.36 -1.10
N ALA A 45 -1.90 -9.51 -2.05
CA ALA A 45 -2.85 -8.44 -1.77
C ALA A 45 -4.13 -8.98 -1.08
N LEU A 46 -4.46 -8.38 0.07
CA LEU A 46 -5.64 -8.70 0.88
C LEU A 46 -5.69 -10.13 1.46
N ASN A 47 -4.54 -10.79 1.60
CA ASN A 47 -4.42 -12.14 2.15
C ASN A 47 -3.61 -12.14 3.47
N SER A 48 -4.26 -11.75 4.58
CA SER A 48 -3.58 -11.53 5.87
C SER A 48 -2.78 -12.74 6.38
N GLU A 49 -1.51 -12.49 6.71
CA GLU A 49 -0.60 -13.48 7.32
C GLU A 49 -0.21 -13.11 8.75
N TYR A 50 -0.16 -11.80 9.05
CA TYR A 50 0.15 -11.29 10.39
C TYR A 50 -0.76 -10.14 10.78
N ALA A 51 -1.21 -10.12 12.03
CA ALA A 51 -2.04 -9.05 12.55
C ALA A 51 -1.31 -7.69 12.66
N LEU A 52 -2.03 -6.59 12.38
CA LEU A 52 -1.55 -5.25 12.72
C LEU A 52 -1.52 -5.09 14.24
N LYS A 53 -0.34 -4.83 14.81
CA LYS A 53 -0.18 -4.62 16.25
C LYS A 53 -0.72 -3.26 16.66
N ASP A 54 -1.50 -3.24 17.74
CA ASP A 54 -1.99 -2.03 18.41
C ASP A 54 -2.68 -1.02 17.46
N ALA A 55 -3.35 -1.54 16.43
CA ALA A 55 -3.97 -0.73 15.40
C ALA A 55 -5.14 0.08 15.96
N LYS A 56 -5.09 1.39 15.68
CA LYS A 56 -6.15 2.36 15.99
C LYS A 56 -6.81 2.76 14.68
N PHE A 57 -8.13 2.60 14.59
CA PHE A 57 -8.90 2.89 13.39
C PHE A 57 -9.67 4.19 13.57
N GLU A 58 -9.47 5.15 12.70
CA GLU A 58 -10.29 6.35 12.56
C GLU A 58 -11.41 6.07 11.56
N ILE A 59 -12.66 6.28 11.99
CA ILE A 59 -13.84 6.09 11.16
C ILE A 59 -14.46 7.46 10.91
N THR A 60 -14.61 7.84 9.65
CA THR A 60 -15.43 8.99 9.26
C THR A 60 -16.81 8.48 8.83
N LEU A 61 -17.86 8.93 9.51
CA LEU A 61 -19.25 8.55 9.27
C LEU A 61 -19.83 9.27 8.04
N PRO A 62 -21.00 8.83 7.52
CA PRO A 62 -21.69 9.50 6.42
C PRO A 62 -21.99 10.98 6.66
N ASN A 63 -22.21 11.36 7.93
CA ASN A 63 -22.45 12.74 8.35
C ASN A 63 -21.14 13.54 8.61
N ASN A 64 -19.97 12.99 8.27
CA ASN A 64 -18.63 13.53 8.48
C ASN A 64 -18.15 13.59 9.94
N THR A 65 -18.91 13.05 10.90
CA THR A 65 -18.44 12.88 12.27
C THR A 65 -17.35 11.81 12.30
N LYS A 66 -16.34 12.02 13.15
CA LYS A 66 -15.23 11.09 13.32
C LYS A 66 -15.34 10.34 14.64
N THR A 67 -15.07 9.03 14.60
CA THR A 67 -14.91 8.20 15.78
C THR A 67 -13.65 7.36 15.67
N THR A 68 -13.26 6.72 16.76
CA THR A 68 -12.13 5.80 16.78
C THR A 68 -12.57 4.45 17.31
N ILE A 69 -12.07 3.39 16.68
CA ILE A 69 -12.19 2.02 17.17
C ILE A 69 -10.78 1.49 17.45
N GLN A 70 -10.61 0.87 18.62
CA GLN A 70 -9.48 -0.01 18.89
C GLN A 70 -9.99 -1.44 18.68
N ALA A 71 -9.33 -2.21 17.83
CA ALA A 71 -9.76 -3.58 17.59
C ALA A 71 -9.67 -4.39 18.88
N ASN A 72 -10.77 -5.05 19.24
CA ASN A 72 -10.89 -5.85 20.45
C ASN A 72 -10.46 -7.32 20.23
N THR A 73 -10.30 -7.73 18.97
CA THR A 73 -9.93 -9.09 18.59
C THR A 73 -8.59 -9.07 17.86
N LYS A 74 -7.62 -9.81 18.40
CA LYS A 74 -6.31 -10.01 17.78
C LYS A 74 -6.08 -11.52 17.62
N LEU A 75 -6.22 -12.00 16.39
CA LEU A 75 -5.66 -13.28 15.99
C LEU A 75 -4.17 -13.08 15.67
N ASP A 76 -3.38 -14.14 15.60
CA ASP A 76 -1.98 -14.00 15.17
C ASP A 76 -1.89 -13.57 13.70
N SER A 77 -2.84 -14.06 12.88
CA SER A 77 -2.86 -13.82 11.44
C SER A 77 -3.56 -12.53 11.02
N ALA A 78 -4.46 -11.98 11.84
CA ALA A 78 -5.25 -10.79 11.47
C ALA A 78 -5.78 -10.02 12.69
N THR A 79 -5.94 -8.72 12.50
CA THR A 79 -6.69 -7.83 13.39
C THR A 79 -8.09 -7.65 12.83
N VAL A 80 -9.11 -7.91 13.64
CA VAL A 80 -10.51 -7.90 13.19
C VAL A 80 -11.38 -7.13 14.17
N PHE A 81 -12.36 -6.39 13.64
CA PHE A 81 -13.43 -5.79 14.44
C PHE A 81 -14.72 -5.63 13.63
N ASP A 82 -15.85 -5.54 14.31
CA ASP A 82 -17.13 -5.20 13.69
C ASP A 82 -17.30 -3.67 13.61
N LEU A 83 -17.34 -3.14 12.39
CA LEU A 83 -17.75 -1.77 12.15
C LEU A 83 -19.28 -1.66 12.21
N LYS A 84 -19.80 -0.93 13.19
CA LYS A 84 -21.23 -0.62 13.30
C LYS A 84 -21.62 0.45 12.28
N LEU A 85 -22.77 0.26 11.63
CA LEU A 85 -23.29 1.12 10.55
C LEU A 85 -24.67 1.68 10.95
N PRO A 86 -24.74 2.62 11.91
CA PRO A 86 -26.01 3.17 12.40
C PRO A 86 -26.76 4.03 11.38
N GLU A 87 -26.07 4.58 10.38
CA GLU A 87 -26.61 5.53 9.39
C GLU A 87 -26.43 4.97 7.97
N ALA A 88 -27.39 5.24 7.08
CA ALA A 88 -27.23 4.94 5.67
C ALA A 88 -26.24 5.92 5.01
N GLY A 89 -25.31 5.40 4.22
CA GLY A 89 -24.28 6.18 3.55
C GLY A 89 -22.90 5.52 3.59
N THR A 90 -21.88 6.28 3.25
CA THR A 90 -20.50 5.78 3.12
C THR A 90 -19.63 6.18 4.29
N TYR A 91 -18.93 5.19 4.83
CA TYR A 91 -17.97 5.29 5.92
C TYR A 91 -16.56 5.18 5.33
N LEU A 92 -15.65 6.06 5.75
CA LEU A 92 -14.22 5.91 5.50
C LEU A 92 -13.57 5.27 6.73
N VAL A 93 -12.89 4.15 6.54
CA VAL A 93 -12.09 3.48 7.56
C VAL A 93 -10.62 3.78 7.27
N GLN A 94 -9.90 4.29 8.26
CA GLN A 94 -8.49 4.61 8.14
C GLN A 94 -7.69 4.06 9.32
N THR A 95 -6.51 3.51 9.06
CA THR A 95 -5.51 3.24 10.11
C THR A 95 -4.11 3.51 9.60
N LYS A 96 -3.11 3.40 10.48
CA LYS A 96 -1.71 3.62 10.15
C LYS A 96 -0.85 2.45 10.61
N ALA A 97 0.17 2.15 9.83
CA ALA A 97 1.28 1.28 10.20
C ALA A 97 2.58 2.00 9.90
N SER A 98 3.65 1.67 10.61
CA SER A 98 4.96 2.23 10.33
C SER A 98 6.07 1.22 10.59
N TYR A 99 7.17 1.38 9.85
CA TYR A 99 8.35 0.54 9.98
C TYR A 99 9.63 1.39 9.85
N PRO A 100 10.57 1.27 10.81
CA PRO A 100 11.85 1.96 10.70
C PRO A 100 12.73 1.29 9.64
N LEU A 101 13.34 2.10 8.79
CA LEU A 101 14.31 1.63 7.80
C LEU A 101 15.65 2.30 8.01
N LYS A 102 16.71 1.58 7.69
CA LYS A 102 18.08 2.07 7.72
C LYS A 102 18.61 2.15 6.30
N TYR A 103 19.36 3.19 6.02
CA TYR A 103 20.02 3.38 4.73
C TYR A 103 21.48 3.76 4.92
N VAL A 104 22.33 3.29 4.01
CA VAL A 104 23.75 3.67 3.93
C VAL A 104 24.09 4.05 2.49
N GLN A 105 25.14 4.85 2.32
CA GLN A 105 25.62 5.19 1.00
C GLN A 105 26.61 4.13 0.51
N ASP A 106 26.28 3.47 -0.59
CA ASP A 106 27.15 2.55 -1.34
C ASP A 106 27.25 3.06 -2.79
N GLN A 107 28.47 3.22 -3.31
CA GLN A 107 28.72 3.67 -4.69
C GLN A 107 27.92 4.93 -5.12
N LYS A 108 27.84 5.94 -4.23
CA LYS A 108 27.08 7.20 -4.42
C LYS A 108 25.55 7.02 -4.51
N GLN A 109 25.02 5.84 -4.18
CA GLN A 109 23.60 5.59 -4.03
C GLN A 109 23.26 5.26 -2.58
N TRP A 110 22.10 5.68 -2.12
CA TRP A 110 21.52 5.25 -0.86
C TRP A 110 20.85 3.89 -1.07
N LYS A 111 21.28 2.91 -0.29
CA LYS A 111 20.77 1.53 -0.30
C LYS A 111 20.20 1.20 1.07
N MET A 112 19.13 0.43 1.11
CA MET A 112 18.62 -0.12 2.37
C MET A 112 19.73 -0.92 3.05
N PHE A 113 19.86 -0.76 4.35
CA PHE A 113 20.87 -1.40 5.17
C PHE A 113 20.21 -2.34 6.17
N PHE A 114 20.61 -3.61 6.12
CA PHE A 114 20.22 -4.58 7.11
C PHE A 114 21.44 -5.03 7.91
N ASP A 115 21.38 -4.85 9.22
CA ASP A 115 22.43 -5.28 10.13
C ASP A 115 22.29 -6.79 10.39
N MET A 116 22.80 -7.58 9.45
CA MET A 116 22.77 -9.04 9.51
C MET A 116 24.11 -9.62 9.05
N PRO A 117 24.52 -10.77 9.60
CA PRO A 117 25.76 -11.43 9.21
C PRO A 117 25.64 -12.05 7.81
N ALA A 118 26.78 -12.22 7.12
CA ALA A 118 26.83 -12.61 5.72
C ALA A 118 26.25 -14.02 5.45
N ASP A 119 26.33 -14.92 6.42
CA ASP A 119 25.79 -16.29 6.36
C ASP A 119 24.26 -16.35 6.45
N LYS A 120 23.60 -15.28 6.91
CA LYS A 120 22.14 -15.18 7.02
C LYS A 120 21.48 -14.41 5.89
N ALA A 121 22.28 -13.95 4.93
CA ALA A 121 21.82 -13.06 3.89
C ALA A 121 22.00 -13.70 2.51
N PRO A 122 21.05 -13.53 1.57
CA PRO A 122 21.24 -13.95 0.18
C PRO A 122 22.48 -13.29 -0.44
N ALA A 123 22.98 -13.89 -1.53
CA ALA A 123 24.12 -13.34 -2.26
C ALA A 123 23.85 -11.88 -2.69
N LYS A 124 24.88 -11.02 -2.70
CA LYS A 124 24.73 -9.59 -3.02
C LYS A 124 24.02 -9.34 -4.37
N ALA A 125 24.24 -10.21 -5.36
CA ALA A 125 23.62 -10.11 -6.68
C ALA A 125 22.11 -10.44 -6.71
N GLU A 126 21.59 -11.05 -5.63
CA GLU A 126 20.20 -11.51 -5.53
C GLU A 126 19.34 -10.59 -4.63
N ARG A 127 19.91 -9.46 -4.16
CA ARG A 127 19.24 -8.55 -3.22
C ARG A 127 19.41 -7.07 -3.59
N ASP A 128 18.42 -6.27 -3.19
CA ASP A 128 18.40 -4.82 -3.40
C ASP A 128 18.84 -4.01 -2.16
N PHE A 129 19.36 -4.69 -1.14
CA PHE A 129 19.89 -4.09 0.08
C PHE A 129 21.36 -4.45 0.30
N VAL A 130 22.00 -3.75 1.21
CA VAL A 130 23.39 -4.00 1.62
C VAL A 130 23.46 -4.42 3.09
N ILE A 131 24.46 -5.22 3.40
CA ILE A 131 24.80 -5.64 4.78
C ILE A 131 26.22 -5.17 5.12
N PRO A 132 26.68 -5.26 6.39
CA PRO A 132 28.03 -4.82 6.77
C PRO A 132 29.16 -5.39 5.90
N ALA A 133 29.08 -6.68 5.51
CA ALA A 133 30.10 -7.33 4.69
C ALA A 133 30.21 -6.81 3.24
N ASP A 134 29.18 -6.10 2.74
CA ASP A 134 29.21 -5.50 1.39
C ASP A 134 29.97 -4.18 1.33
N LEU A 135 30.27 -3.59 2.49
CA LEU A 135 30.76 -2.24 2.63
C LEU A 135 32.25 -2.23 2.96
N ASN A 136 33.01 -1.38 2.28
CA ASN A 136 34.45 -1.25 2.52
C ASN A 136 34.79 -0.52 3.84
N SER A 137 33.81 0.20 4.43
CA SER A 137 34.00 0.96 5.67
C SER A 137 33.63 0.13 6.89
N LYS A 138 34.52 0.10 7.89
CA LYS A 138 34.22 -0.48 9.22
C LYS A 138 33.38 0.45 10.11
N ASN A 139 33.28 1.74 9.78
CA ASN A 139 32.50 2.72 10.53
C ASN A 139 31.21 3.03 9.74
N ILE A 140 30.24 2.14 9.84
CA ILE A 140 28.95 2.25 9.17
C ILE A 140 28.05 3.15 10.01
N LYS A 141 27.54 4.23 9.42
CA LYS A 141 26.62 5.17 10.08
C LYS A 141 25.32 5.24 9.26
N PRO A 142 24.34 4.37 9.54
CA PRO A 142 23.08 4.39 8.82
C PRO A 142 22.29 5.66 9.10
N VAL A 143 21.56 6.12 8.09
CA VAL A 143 20.47 7.10 8.25
C VAL A 143 19.21 6.30 8.54
N GLU A 144 18.55 6.60 9.65
CA GLU A 144 17.25 6.03 9.99
C GLU A 144 16.13 6.91 9.42
N ILE A 145 15.16 6.28 8.79
CA ILE A 145 13.94 6.92 8.31
C ILE A 145 12.73 6.09 8.73
N THR A 146 11.55 6.70 8.76
CA THR A 146 10.30 5.99 8.98
C THR A 146 9.58 5.80 7.66
N ARG A 147 9.21 4.56 7.34
CA ARG A 147 8.17 4.26 6.36
C ARG A 147 6.83 4.27 7.07
N GLU A 148 5.88 5.06 6.60
CA GLU A 148 4.52 5.15 7.13
C GLU A 148 3.52 4.80 6.04
N TRP A 149 2.60 3.89 6.35
CA TRP A 149 1.46 3.55 5.52
C TRP A 149 0.19 4.12 6.15
N THR A 150 -0.58 4.86 5.37
CA THR A 150 -1.98 5.15 5.68
C THR A 150 -2.86 4.15 4.92
N LEU A 151 -3.57 3.31 5.66
CA LEU A 151 -4.41 2.25 5.12
C LEU A 151 -5.86 2.73 5.11
N LEU A 152 -6.55 2.57 3.98
CA LEU A 152 -7.84 3.15 3.70
C LEU A 152 -8.78 2.12 3.10
N THR A 153 -10.06 2.18 3.46
CA THR A 153 -11.13 1.48 2.74
C THR A 153 -12.46 2.19 2.95
N TYR A 154 -13.42 1.94 2.06
CA TYR A 154 -14.74 2.56 2.10
C TYR A 154 -15.82 1.47 2.29
N VAL A 155 -16.84 1.76 3.10
CA VAL A 155 -17.99 0.87 3.31
C VAL A 155 -19.26 1.66 3.12
N SER A 156 -20.15 1.23 2.24
CA SER A 156 -21.43 1.89 1.99
C SER A 156 -22.60 1.05 2.50
N LYS A 157 -23.44 1.67 3.32
CA LYS A 157 -24.72 1.10 3.77
C LYS A 157 -25.87 1.70 2.97
N GLU A 158 -26.62 0.87 2.26
CA GLU A 158 -27.85 1.19 1.47
C GLU A 158 -27.66 2.20 0.31
N LYS A 159 -26.86 3.25 0.49
CA LYS A 159 -26.62 4.33 -0.49
C LYS A 159 -25.18 4.83 -0.43
N HIS A 160 -24.75 5.48 -1.51
CA HIS A 160 -23.49 6.21 -1.58
C HIS A 160 -23.67 7.65 -1.09
N THR A 161 -22.69 8.15 -0.34
CA THR A 161 -22.61 9.56 0.07
C THR A 161 -21.21 10.06 -0.25
N PRO A 162 -21.02 11.37 -0.49
CA PRO A 162 -19.69 11.92 -0.74
C PRO A 162 -18.69 11.50 0.35
N VAL A 163 -17.49 11.11 -0.07
CA VAL A 163 -16.40 10.73 0.84
C VAL A 163 -15.50 11.93 1.11
N GLN A 164 -15.09 12.10 2.36
CA GLN A 164 -14.13 13.13 2.74
C GLN A 164 -12.71 12.75 2.35
N ALA A 165 -11.87 13.76 2.16
CA ALA A 165 -10.44 13.55 2.01
C ALA A 165 -9.86 12.83 3.26
N SER A 166 -8.96 11.88 3.02
CA SER A 166 -8.24 11.20 4.09
C SER A 166 -7.24 12.13 4.77
N THR A 167 -6.78 11.76 5.97
CA THR A 167 -5.71 12.50 6.65
C THR A 167 -4.31 11.96 6.30
N ALA A 168 -4.22 11.17 5.23
CA ALA A 168 -2.98 10.61 4.73
C ALA A 168 -2.04 11.73 4.23
N PRO A 169 -0.72 11.62 4.44
CA PRO A 169 0.25 12.56 3.85
C PRO A 169 0.19 12.59 2.33
N ILE A 170 -0.01 11.43 1.70
CA ILE A 170 -0.33 11.29 0.27
C ILE A 170 -1.84 11.15 0.14
N GLN A 171 -2.52 12.18 -0.34
CA GLN A 171 -3.97 12.14 -0.56
C GLN A 171 -4.27 11.61 -1.95
N VAL A 172 -5.24 10.70 -2.04
CA VAL A 172 -5.77 10.15 -3.29
C VAL A 172 -7.25 10.47 -3.35
N GLU A 173 -7.63 11.33 -4.30
CA GLU A 173 -9.00 11.69 -4.57
C GLU A 173 -9.51 10.90 -5.77
N PHE A 174 -10.64 10.21 -5.63
CA PHE A 174 -11.31 9.55 -6.73
C PHE A 174 -12.39 10.46 -7.33
N PHE A 175 -12.44 10.53 -8.66
CA PHE A 175 -13.51 11.26 -9.36
C PHE A 175 -14.80 10.45 -9.50
N THR A 176 -14.72 9.14 -9.28
CA THR A 176 -15.85 8.22 -9.19
C THR A 176 -15.92 7.73 -7.76
N HIS A 177 -17.13 7.53 -7.20
CA HIS A 177 -17.25 7.05 -5.83
C HIS A 177 -16.47 5.72 -5.65
N PRO A 178 -15.65 5.55 -4.58
CA PRO A 178 -14.78 4.36 -4.43
C PRO A 178 -15.51 3.00 -4.37
N ASN A 179 -16.81 2.99 -4.08
CA ASN A 179 -17.66 1.79 -4.09
C ASN A 179 -18.54 1.67 -5.36
N GLU A 180 -18.30 2.51 -6.38
CA GLU A 180 -19.00 2.46 -7.67
C GLU A 180 -18.07 2.09 -8.84
N LEU A 181 -16.87 1.59 -8.54
CA LEU A 181 -15.88 1.26 -9.56
C LEU A 181 -16.33 0.06 -10.38
N LYS A 182 -16.07 0.11 -11.69
CA LYS A 182 -16.50 -0.93 -12.64
C LYS A 182 -15.32 -1.47 -13.44
N ALA A 183 -15.36 -2.78 -13.70
CA ALA A 183 -14.37 -3.44 -14.52
C ALA A 183 -14.35 -2.86 -15.93
N ASN A 184 -13.16 -2.74 -16.51
CA ASN A 184 -12.92 -2.20 -17.86
C ASN A 184 -13.43 -0.76 -18.05
N GLN A 185 -13.64 -0.01 -16.97
CA GLN A 185 -13.91 1.43 -17.01
C GLN A 185 -12.74 2.19 -16.39
N ALA A 186 -12.30 3.25 -17.07
CA ALA A 186 -11.24 4.11 -16.57
C ALA A 186 -11.74 4.92 -15.36
N VAL A 187 -11.00 4.82 -14.25
CA VAL A 187 -11.26 5.57 -13.02
C VAL A 187 -10.22 6.65 -12.88
N LYS A 188 -10.66 7.92 -12.87
CA LYS A 188 -9.75 9.05 -12.70
C LYS A 188 -9.46 9.26 -11.22
N ILE A 189 -8.18 9.51 -10.91
CA ILE A 189 -7.73 9.95 -9.58
C ILE A 189 -6.89 11.21 -9.65
N LYS A 190 -6.84 11.96 -8.55
CA LYS A 190 -5.87 13.02 -8.29
C LYS A 190 -5.03 12.65 -7.07
N VAL A 191 -3.72 12.69 -7.21
CA VAL A 191 -2.78 12.45 -6.12
C VAL A 191 -2.13 13.75 -5.71
N SER A 192 -2.08 14.01 -4.41
CA SER A 192 -1.43 15.19 -3.85
C SER A 192 -0.67 14.88 -2.56
N LYS A 193 0.31 15.72 -2.23
CA LYS A 193 1.01 15.72 -0.94
C LYS A 193 1.15 17.15 -0.47
N ALA A 194 0.79 17.41 0.78
CA ALA A 194 0.76 18.77 1.34
C ALA A 194 0.00 19.77 0.43
N ASN A 195 -1.18 19.35 -0.07
CA ASN A 195 -2.06 20.12 -0.97
C ASN A 195 -1.43 20.53 -2.31
N LYS A 196 -0.33 19.89 -2.72
CA LYS A 196 0.29 20.06 -4.04
C LYS A 196 0.15 18.78 -4.85
N ALA A 197 -0.16 18.92 -6.13
CA ALA A 197 -0.15 17.81 -7.07
C ALA A 197 1.16 17.01 -6.97
N LEU A 198 1.05 15.69 -6.84
CA LEU A 198 2.19 14.81 -6.75
C LEU A 198 2.45 14.17 -8.12
N ALA A 199 3.36 14.77 -8.89
CA ALA A 199 3.79 14.27 -10.18
C ALA A 199 4.70 13.04 -10.06
N ASN A 200 4.60 12.11 -11.00
CA ASN A 200 5.41 10.88 -11.03
C ASN A 200 5.31 10.04 -9.74
N ALA A 201 4.20 10.13 -9.02
CA ALA A 201 3.89 9.20 -7.94
C ALA A 201 3.76 7.79 -8.54
N GLU A 202 4.31 6.79 -7.87
CA GLU A 202 4.10 5.41 -8.25
C GLU A 202 2.69 5.00 -7.81
N VAL A 203 1.96 4.34 -8.71
CA VAL A 203 0.65 3.75 -8.41
C VAL A 203 0.70 2.28 -8.82
N VAL A 204 0.43 1.39 -7.87
CA VAL A 204 0.42 -0.06 -8.08
C VAL A 204 -0.95 -0.62 -7.74
N ILE A 205 -1.56 -1.33 -8.68
CA ILE A 205 -2.88 -1.94 -8.54
C ILE A 205 -2.73 -3.45 -8.53
N ARG A 206 -3.12 -4.12 -7.44
CA ARG A 206 -3.11 -5.59 -7.32
C ARG A 206 -4.51 -6.09 -7.07
N ALA A 207 -4.94 -7.09 -7.85
CA ALA A 207 -6.14 -7.85 -7.50
C ALA A 207 -5.88 -8.68 -6.23
N LYS A 208 -6.92 -8.99 -5.46
CA LYS A 208 -6.82 -9.91 -4.33
C LYS A 208 -6.09 -11.21 -4.71
N GLY A 209 -5.14 -11.62 -3.86
CA GLY A 209 -4.29 -12.79 -4.09
C GLY A 209 -3.12 -12.56 -5.04
N ALA A 210 -2.98 -11.35 -5.62
CA ALA A 210 -1.84 -11.03 -6.47
C ALA A 210 -0.65 -10.53 -5.64
N THR A 211 0.54 -10.99 -6.01
CA THR A 211 1.82 -10.47 -5.52
C THR A 211 2.18 -9.15 -6.23
N ASP A 212 3.19 -8.44 -5.73
CA ASP A 212 3.73 -7.22 -6.34
C ASP A 212 4.11 -7.39 -7.81
N LYS A 213 4.66 -8.56 -8.16
CA LYS A 213 5.09 -8.87 -9.53
C LYS A 213 3.93 -9.01 -10.51
N GLN A 214 2.73 -9.22 -10.01
CA GLN A 214 1.50 -9.38 -10.79
C GLN A 214 0.66 -8.09 -10.80
N GLY A 215 1.13 -7.03 -10.13
CA GLY A 215 0.47 -5.73 -10.10
C GLY A 215 0.57 -4.97 -11.43
N ILE A 216 -0.39 -4.10 -11.66
CA ILE A 216 -0.35 -3.10 -12.73
C ILE A 216 0.28 -1.84 -12.15
N SER A 217 1.43 -1.43 -12.69
CA SER A 217 2.13 -0.21 -12.27
C SER A 217 1.97 0.91 -13.29
N LEU A 218 1.70 2.10 -12.81
CA LEU A 218 1.68 3.33 -13.60
C LEU A 218 2.18 4.51 -12.76
N LYS A 219 2.37 5.66 -13.40
CA LYS A 219 2.77 6.90 -12.74
C LYS A 219 1.74 8.00 -12.94
N THR A 220 1.60 8.87 -11.95
CA THR A 220 0.81 10.09 -12.11
C THR A 220 1.46 11.06 -13.09
N ALA A 221 0.63 11.79 -13.83
CA ALA A 221 1.05 12.85 -14.73
C ALA A 221 1.61 14.06 -13.96
N ALA A 222 2.10 15.07 -14.70
CA ALA A 222 2.68 16.28 -14.12
C ALA A 222 1.72 17.07 -13.21
N ASP A 223 0.42 16.95 -13.44
CA ASP A 223 -0.61 17.55 -12.60
C ASP A 223 -1.04 16.64 -11.44
N GLY A 224 -0.43 15.46 -11.26
CA GLY A 224 -0.81 14.48 -10.25
C GLY A 224 -2.04 13.63 -10.60
N SER A 225 -2.57 13.73 -11.82
CA SER A 225 -3.68 12.87 -12.26
C SER A 225 -3.19 11.50 -12.73
N ALA A 226 -4.06 10.49 -12.63
CA ALA A 226 -3.86 9.19 -13.25
C ALA A 226 -5.21 8.55 -13.61
N GLU A 227 -5.19 7.63 -14.59
CA GLU A 227 -6.33 6.80 -14.95
C GLU A 227 -6.03 5.35 -14.55
N LEU A 228 -6.86 4.82 -13.66
CA LEU A 228 -6.79 3.45 -13.18
C LEU A 228 -7.70 2.58 -14.05
N LEU A 229 -7.22 1.40 -14.43
CA LEU A 229 -8.01 0.42 -15.17
C LEU A 229 -7.99 -0.92 -14.43
N PHE A 230 -9.19 -1.42 -14.14
CA PHE A 230 -9.38 -2.70 -13.46
C PHE A 230 -9.85 -3.76 -14.48
N PRO A 231 -9.05 -4.79 -14.78
CA PRO A 231 -9.37 -5.73 -15.88
C PRO A 231 -10.63 -6.58 -15.66
N LYS A 232 -11.03 -6.79 -14.40
CA LYS A 232 -12.15 -7.67 -14.03
C LYS A 232 -12.80 -7.20 -12.73
N ALA A 233 -14.01 -7.68 -12.47
CA ALA A 233 -14.66 -7.51 -11.17
C ALA A 233 -13.91 -8.33 -10.11
N ALA A 234 -13.43 -7.66 -9.07
CA ALA A 234 -12.69 -8.26 -7.95
C ALA A 234 -12.47 -7.22 -6.84
N GLU A 235 -11.92 -7.66 -5.71
CA GLU A 235 -11.30 -6.76 -4.74
C GLU A 235 -9.87 -6.42 -5.18
N TYR A 236 -9.47 -5.18 -4.94
CA TYR A 236 -8.17 -4.64 -5.32
C TYR A 236 -7.52 -3.88 -4.18
N LEU A 237 -6.19 -3.90 -4.18
CA LEU A 237 -5.33 -3.07 -3.35
C LEU A 237 -4.62 -2.06 -4.26
N ILE A 238 -4.80 -0.77 -3.98
CA ILE A 238 -4.17 0.34 -4.70
C ILE A 238 -3.14 0.95 -3.76
N GLU A 239 -1.86 0.87 -4.12
CA GLU A 239 -0.77 1.53 -3.42
C GLU A 239 -0.38 2.79 -4.18
N VAL A 240 -0.22 3.91 -3.47
CA VAL A 240 0.31 5.17 -4.01
C VAL A 240 1.47 5.67 -3.15
N SER A 241 2.61 5.95 -3.77
CA SER A 241 3.82 6.37 -3.08
C SER A 241 4.67 7.35 -3.90
N GLU A 242 5.62 8.01 -3.23
CA GLU A 242 6.63 8.82 -3.89
C GLU A 242 7.70 7.94 -4.54
N THR A 243 8.19 8.32 -5.73
CA THR A 243 9.38 7.69 -6.30
C THR A 243 10.59 7.97 -5.38
N VAL A 244 11.32 6.93 -4.99
CA VAL A 244 12.53 7.05 -4.17
C VAL A 244 13.74 7.41 -5.05
N ASP A 245 14.30 8.62 -4.87
CA ASP A 245 15.57 9.00 -5.51
C ASP A 245 16.76 8.47 -4.71
N MET A 246 17.36 7.38 -5.20
CA MET A 246 18.51 6.75 -4.56
C MET A 246 19.76 7.63 -4.54
N LYS A 247 19.83 8.73 -5.29
CA LYS A 247 21.00 9.65 -5.26
C LYS A 247 20.87 10.69 -4.15
N GLN A 248 19.67 10.91 -3.64
CA GLN A 248 19.41 11.86 -2.56
C GLN A 248 19.39 11.17 -1.21
N LYS A 249 19.78 11.92 -0.17
CA LYS A 249 19.69 11.42 1.20
C LYS A 249 18.23 11.06 1.51
N PRO A 250 17.94 9.84 2.00
CA PRO A 250 16.57 9.40 2.22
C PRO A 250 15.92 10.22 3.34
N GLY A 251 14.64 10.51 3.15
CA GLY A 251 13.73 11.01 4.18
C GLY A 251 12.66 9.97 4.51
N ASN A 252 11.72 10.34 5.37
CA ASN A 252 10.54 9.51 5.64
C ASN A 252 9.78 9.21 4.36
N GLN A 253 9.30 7.98 4.25
CA GLN A 253 8.57 7.49 3.09
C GLN A 253 7.10 7.34 3.47
N PHE A 254 6.22 7.86 2.63
CA PHE A 254 4.78 7.82 2.86
C PHE A 254 4.09 7.02 1.78
N TYR A 255 3.10 6.23 2.19
CA TYR A 255 2.28 5.40 1.32
C TYR A 255 0.82 5.59 1.68
N SER A 256 -0.04 5.60 0.66
CA SER A 256 -1.48 5.45 0.82
C SER A 256 -1.90 4.15 0.16
N ILE A 257 -2.44 3.24 0.96
CA ILE A 257 -2.88 1.92 0.53
C ILE A 257 -4.39 1.88 0.67
N ILE A 258 -5.09 1.61 -0.43
CA ILE A 258 -6.55 1.71 -0.51
C ILE A 258 -7.11 0.39 -1.00
N SER A 259 -7.93 -0.23 -0.17
CA SER A 259 -8.70 -1.41 -0.57
C SER A 259 -10.03 -0.97 -1.19
N VAL A 260 -10.39 -1.56 -2.32
CA VAL A 260 -11.65 -1.27 -3.05
C VAL A 260 -12.24 -2.54 -3.63
N ALA A 261 -13.55 -2.52 -3.89
CA ALA A 261 -14.21 -3.50 -4.75
C ALA A 261 -14.54 -2.89 -6.11
N VAL A 262 -14.42 -3.72 -7.15
CA VAL A 262 -14.75 -3.40 -8.53
C VAL A 262 -15.81 -4.36 -9.02
N HIS A 263 -16.85 -3.83 -9.65
CA HIS A 263 -18.05 -4.55 -10.09
C HIS A 263 -18.12 -4.78 -11.61
#